data_AF-A0A9X2FY26-F1
#
_entry.id   AF-A0A9X2FY26-F1
#
_cell.length_a   1.000
_cell.length_b   1.000
_cell.length_c   1.000
_cell.angle_alpha   90.00
_cell.angle_beta   90.00
_cell.angle_gamma   90.00
#
_symmetry.space_group_name_H-M   'P 1'
#
loop_
_entity.id
_entity.type
_entity.pdbx_description
1 polymer ?
#
loop_
_entity_poly.entity_id
_entity_poly.type
_entity_poly.pdbx_seq_one_letter_code
_entity_poly.pdbx_strand_id
1 'polypeptide(L)'
;MVFIFYALAVLSLAVGSAAIYMTLIQAFPVQWSYYHYFIRKPITWSVFAAGIVASLLITWQVGEFPLWTLFPIILMALAVVLAHRMHQENVFKAVDFPAMTDDPLKLPLQDNMELAVIEYNDVTKAYPLDYVIHHHIINDRLDDKLVALTYCAMCHSIIPFDITDIGPLFVGSFKNANMIVADKKTRTFFQQASCESVIGKLHPYTLTMIPFQVLTWSEVKKLNLCPKVVRVTKQDFKAFELPVKGLWNKVIANGLTPGLASKNRDNTFSPRTRMVGITDKIANPQVVYLKDELLEQGVVNNEELGVVLVAVNGSILGFKSSVEGESVSIEPGANSTLCDTKSGTIWNVRGKFIKGEIESNLVPVAISDEYWFSWKLFHPGSQLVRLQEKKS
;
A
#
# COMPACT_ATOMS: atom_id res chain seq x y z
N MET A 1 -28.64 35.89 -15.06
CA MET A 1 -28.72 34.57 -15.72
C MET A 1 -27.35 34.06 -16.15
N VAL A 2 -26.66 34.73 -17.09
CA VAL A 2 -25.30 34.33 -17.54
C VAL A 2 -24.31 34.12 -16.39
N PHE A 3 -24.16 35.13 -15.52
CA PHE A 3 -23.27 35.06 -14.36
C PHE A 3 -23.55 33.86 -13.44
N ILE A 4 -24.84 33.53 -13.22
CA ILE A 4 -25.25 32.42 -12.35
C ILE A 4 -24.82 31.08 -12.95
N PHE A 5 -25.00 30.88 -14.26
CA PHE A 5 -24.55 29.66 -14.94
C PHE A 5 -23.04 29.47 -14.82
N TYR A 6 -22.25 30.53 -15.04
CA TYR A 6 -20.80 30.47 -14.89
C TYR A 6 -20.37 30.24 -13.44
N ALA A 7 -21.01 30.90 -12.47
CA ALA A 7 -20.74 30.67 -11.05
C ALA A 7 -21.01 29.22 -10.64
N LEU A 8 -22.13 28.64 -11.08
CA LEU A 8 -22.46 27.23 -10.86
C LEU A 8 -21.47 26.29 -11.56
N ALA A 9 -21.04 26.61 -12.78
CA ALA A 9 -20.05 25.83 -13.51
C ALA A 9 -18.69 25.82 -12.80
N VAL A 10 -18.22 26.98 -12.34
CA VAL A 10 -16.96 27.12 -11.59
C VAL A 10 -17.04 26.38 -10.26
N LEU A 11 -18.15 26.54 -9.51
CA LEU A 11 -18.37 25.79 -8.27
C LEU A 11 -18.36 24.28 -8.52
N SER A 12 -19.06 23.82 -9.56
CA SER A 12 -19.11 22.41 -9.93
C SER A 12 -17.73 21.88 -10.27
N LEU A 13 -16.92 22.62 -11.04
CA LEU A 13 -15.54 22.23 -11.36
C LEU A 13 -14.63 22.19 -10.13
N ALA A 14 -14.77 23.15 -9.21
CA ALA A 14 -14.03 23.13 -7.95
C ALA A 14 -14.38 21.86 -7.15
N VAL A 15 -15.67 21.55 -7.01
CA VAL A 15 -16.13 20.32 -6.34
C VAL A 15 -15.69 19.06 -7.10
N GLY A 16 -15.74 19.06 -8.43
CA GLY A 16 -15.36 17.92 -9.26
C GLY A 16 -13.86 17.60 -9.24
N SER A 17 -13.01 18.61 -9.06
CA SER A 17 -11.54 18.47 -9.01
C SER A 17 -10.96 18.41 -7.59
N ALA A 18 -11.77 18.66 -6.56
CA ALA A 18 -11.38 18.71 -5.15
C ALA A 18 -10.58 17.51 -4.64
N ALA A 19 -10.91 16.30 -5.09
CA ALA A 19 -10.19 15.08 -4.70
C ALA A 19 -8.67 15.16 -5.00
N ILE A 20 -8.27 15.91 -6.04
CA ILE A 20 -6.87 16.05 -6.42
C ILE A 20 -6.13 16.95 -5.44
N TYR A 21 -6.52 18.22 -5.34
CA TYR A 21 -5.73 19.18 -4.55
C TYR A 21 -5.87 18.99 -3.04
N MET A 22 -6.99 18.46 -2.54
CA MET A 22 -7.15 18.16 -1.11
C MET A 22 -6.18 17.09 -0.61
N THR A 23 -5.71 16.21 -1.50
CA THR A 23 -4.73 15.17 -1.15
C THR A 23 -3.27 15.62 -1.36
N LEU A 24 -3.04 16.53 -2.32
CA LEU A 24 -1.70 17.04 -2.62
C LEU A 24 -1.25 18.19 -1.70
N ILE A 25 -2.19 18.93 -1.11
CA ILE A 25 -1.92 20.07 -0.24
C ILE A 25 -2.10 19.66 1.22
N GLN A 26 -0.98 19.63 1.97
CA GLN A 26 -0.97 19.15 3.35
C GLN A 26 -1.94 19.89 4.29
N ALA A 27 -2.24 21.16 4.01
CA ALA A 27 -3.11 22.00 4.84
C ALA A 27 -4.58 21.53 4.88
N PHE A 28 -5.06 20.78 3.87
CA PHE A 28 -6.43 20.31 3.89
C PHE A 28 -6.62 19.19 4.92
N PRO A 29 -7.60 19.30 5.83
CA PRO A 29 -7.87 18.27 6.83
C PRO A 29 -8.51 17.04 6.16
N VAL A 30 -8.26 15.85 6.72
CA VAL A 30 -8.77 14.57 6.15
C VAL A 30 -10.30 14.55 6.10
N GLN A 31 -10.95 15.18 7.08
CA GLN A 31 -12.39 15.39 7.17
C GLN A 31 -12.98 15.92 5.85
N TRP A 32 -12.28 16.83 5.18
CA TRP A 32 -12.78 17.40 3.92
C TRP A 32 -12.79 16.35 2.82
N SER A 33 -11.74 15.54 2.70
CA SER A 33 -11.74 14.42 1.75
C SER A 33 -12.81 13.38 2.06
N TYR A 34 -13.07 13.13 3.35
CA TYR A 34 -14.13 12.23 3.80
C TYR A 34 -15.51 12.73 3.41
N TYR A 35 -15.88 13.97 3.73
CA TYR A 35 -17.20 14.50 3.38
C TYR A 35 -17.36 14.72 1.88
N HIS A 36 -16.28 15.17 1.21
CA HIS A 36 -16.23 15.29 -0.26
C HIS A 36 -16.61 13.98 -0.94
N TYR A 37 -16.17 12.83 -0.40
CA TYR A 37 -16.56 11.52 -0.92
C TYR A 37 -18.08 11.40 -1.12
N PHE A 38 -18.87 11.79 -0.11
CA PHE A 38 -20.32 11.61 -0.15
C PHE A 38 -21.03 12.68 -0.98
N ILE A 39 -20.58 13.94 -0.90
CA ILE A 39 -21.32 15.07 -1.48
C ILE A 39 -20.95 15.35 -2.95
N ARG A 40 -19.75 14.97 -3.41
CA ARG A 40 -19.24 15.38 -4.73
C ARG A 40 -20.16 14.98 -5.88
N LYS A 41 -20.65 13.73 -5.89
CA LYS A 41 -21.48 13.20 -6.98
C LYS A 41 -22.87 13.85 -6.95
N PRO A 42 -23.60 13.87 -5.81
CA PRO A 42 -24.88 14.58 -5.73
C PRO A 42 -24.77 16.03 -6.17
N ILE A 43 -23.75 16.76 -5.72
CA ILE A 43 -23.58 18.19 -6.05
C ILE A 43 -23.35 18.37 -7.55
N THR A 44 -22.35 17.70 -8.14
CA THR A 44 -22.02 17.92 -9.56
C THR A 44 -23.14 17.48 -10.49
N TRP A 45 -23.82 16.36 -10.18
CA TRP A 45 -24.98 15.92 -10.95
C TRP A 45 -26.18 16.86 -10.80
N SER A 46 -26.47 17.34 -9.59
CA SER A 46 -27.59 18.26 -9.37
C SER A 46 -27.38 19.59 -10.09
N VAL A 47 -26.17 20.14 -10.02
CA VAL A 47 -25.81 21.38 -10.73
C VAL A 47 -25.89 21.19 -12.24
N PHE A 48 -25.38 20.07 -12.76
CA PHE A 48 -25.46 19.76 -14.19
C PHE A 48 -26.90 19.61 -14.68
N ALA A 49 -27.73 18.81 -13.98
CA ALA A 49 -29.13 18.62 -14.32
C ALA A 49 -29.93 19.92 -14.23
N ALA A 50 -29.71 20.72 -13.18
CA ALA A 50 -30.33 22.04 -13.04
C ALA A 50 -29.94 22.98 -14.17
N GLY A 51 -28.67 22.95 -14.62
CA GLY A 51 -28.20 23.71 -15.77
C GLY A 51 -28.93 23.34 -17.06
N ILE A 52 -29.10 22.04 -17.33
CA ILE A 52 -29.86 21.55 -18.49
C ILE A 52 -31.32 21.99 -18.42
N VAL A 53 -31.98 21.76 -17.29
CA VAL A 53 -33.40 22.13 -17.09
C VAL A 53 -33.59 23.64 -17.23
N ALA A 54 -32.71 24.45 -16.64
CA ALA A 54 -32.78 25.90 -16.77
C ALA A 54 -32.61 26.36 -18.23
N SER A 55 -31.70 25.77 -19.01
CA SER A 55 -31.55 26.08 -20.43
C SER A 55 -32.79 25.71 -21.24
N LEU A 56 -33.41 24.56 -20.97
CA LEU A 56 -34.65 24.15 -21.62
C LEU A 56 -35.81 25.09 -21.27
N LEU A 57 -35.93 25.51 -20.01
CA LEU A 57 -36.95 26.46 -19.57
C LEU A 57 -36.78 27.84 -20.22
N ILE A 58 -35.54 28.35 -20.31
CA ILE A 58 -35.26 29.61 -21.02
C ILE A 58 -35.64 29.48 -22.50
N THR A 59 -35.27 28.37 -23.13
CA THR A 59 -35.61 28.10 -24.54
C THR A 59 -37.11 28.11 -24.76
N TRP A 60 -37.86 27.48 -23.84
CA TRP A 60 -39.32 27.45 -23.90
C TRP A 60 -39.94 28.85 -23.70
N GLN A 61 -39.40 29.68 -22.81
CA GLN A 61 -39.90 31.03 -22.54
C GLN A 61 -39.58 32.04 -23.65
N VAL A 62 -38.40 31.94 -24.25
CA VAL A 62 -37.90 32.92 -25.23
C VAL A 62 -38.15 32.47 -26.67
N GLY A 63 -38.40 31.17 -26.91
CA GLY A 63 -38.59 30.58 -28.23
C GLY A 63 -37.29 30.27 -28.97
N GLU A 64 -36.14 30.66 -28.41
CA GLU A 64 -34.81 30.43 -28.98
C GLU A 64 -33.85 29.83 -27.93
N PHE A 65 -32.96 28.95 -28.39
CA PHE A 65 -32.01 28.30 -27.49
C PHE A 65 -30.87 29.25 -27.09
N PRO A 66 -30.63 29.47 -25.78
CA PRO A 66 -29.59 30.39 -25.32
C PRO A 66 -28.19 29.79 -25.47
N LEU A 67 -27.52 30.04 -26.61
CA LEU A 67 -26.18 29.50 -26.93
C LEU A 67 -25.13 29.79 -25.85
N TRP A 68 -25.25 30.90 -25.11
CA TRP A 68 -24.36 31.25 -24.00
C TRP A 68 -24.40 30.24 -22.84
N THR A 69 -25.41 29.38 -22.76
CA THR A 69 -25.50 28.32 -21.73
C THR A 69 -24.64 27.10 -22.05
N LEU A 70 -24.27 26.88 -23.32
CA LEU A 70 -23.56 25.68 -23.76
C LEU A 70 -22.22 25.50 -23.04
N PHE A 71 -21.40 26.56 -23.01
CA PHE A 71 -20.08 26.46 -22.42
C PHE A 71 -20.12 26.18 -20.90
N PRO A 72 -20.93 26.89 -20.08
CA PRO A 72 -21.15 26.51 -18.69
C PRO A 72 -21.64 25.07 -18.50
N ILE A 73 -22.57 24.59 -19.34
CA ILE A 73 -23.07 23.21 -19.29
C ILE A 73 -21.96 22.21 -19.58
N ILE A 74 -21.10 22.48 -20.57
CA ILE A 74 -19.93 21.64 -20.88
C ILE A 74 -18.98 21.58 -19.67
N LEU A 75 -18.74 22.70 -18.99
CA LEU A 75 -17.93 22.73 -17.77
C LEU A 75 -18.58 21.94 -16.63
N MET A 76 -19.90 22.01 -16.45
CA MET A 76 -20.63 21.20 -15.48
C MET A 76 -20.57 19.71 -15.82
N ALA A 77 -20.69 19.34 -17.09
CA ALA A 77 -20.51 17.96 -17.55
C ALA A 77 -19.09 17.46 -17.28
N LEU A 78 -18.08 18.28 -17.58
CA LEU A 78 -16.68 17.98 -17.25
C LEU A 78 -16.50 17.78 -15.74
N ALA A 79 -17.13 18.62 -14.91
CA ALA A 79 -17.08 18.46 -13.46
C ALA A 79 -17.67 17.12 -12.97
N VAL A 80 -18.76 16.64 -13.59
CA VAL A 80 -19.31 15.30 -13.32
C VAL A 80 -18.29 14.22 -13.66
N VAL A 81 -17.64 14.33 -14.84
CA VAL A 81 -16.60 13.39 -15.26
C VAL A 81 -15.42 13.39 -14.30
N LEU A 82 -14.93 14.57 -13.89
CA LEU A 82 -13.82 14.71 -12.94
C LEU A 82 -14.19 14.14 -11.55
N ALA A 83 -15.38 14.46 -11.03
CA ALA A 83 -15.87 13.95 -9.74
C ALA A 83 -15.91 12.42 -9.68
N HIS A 84 -16.11 11.77 -10.81
CA HIS A 84 -16.05 10.32 -10.94
C HIS A 84 -14.62 9.82 -11.19
N ARG A 85 -14.01 10.21 -12.32
CA ARG A 85 -12.75 9.64 -12.82
C ARG A 85 -11.54 9.98 -11.96
N MET A 86 -11.48 11.18 -11.37
CA MET A 86 -10.31 11.65 -10.62
C MET A 86 -10.37 11.30 -9.13
N HIS A 87 -11.45 10.66 -8.69
CA HIS A 87 -11.51 10.16 -7.34
C HIS A 87 -10.62 8.93 -7.17
N GLN A 88 -9.94 8.85 -6.03
CA GLN A 88 -8.91 7.85 -5.72
C GLN A 88 -9.44 6.41 -5.88
N GLU A 89 -10.66 6.12 -5.42
CA GLU A 89 -11.32 4.82 -5.60
C GLU A 89 -11.41 4.34 -7.06
N ASN A 90 -11.47 5.26 -8.03
CA ASN A 90 -11.62 4.96 -9.45
C ASN A 90 -10.30 5.06 -10.20
N VAL A 91 -9.39 5.94 -9.76
CA VAL A 91 -8.02 6.03 -10.27
C VAL A 91 -7.23 4.77 -9.90
N PHE A 92 -7.33 4.35 -8.64
CA PHE A 92 -6.63 3.22 -8.06
C PHE A 92 -7.67 2.16 -7.67
N LYS A 93 -8.20 1.49 -8.69
CA LYS A 93 -9.29 0.53 -8.50
C LYS A 93 -8.74 -0.73 -7.83
N ALA A 94 -9.22 -0.97 -6.61
CA ALA A 94 -8.95 -2.19 -5.86
C ALA A 94 -9.46 -3.42 -6.64
N VAL A 95 -8.75 -4.54 -6.48
CA VAL A 95 -9.16 -5.83 -7.04
C VAL A 95 -9.79 -6.65 -5.93
N ASP A 96 -11.00 -7.14 -6.18
CA ASP A 96 -11.72 -7.98 -5.23
C ASP A 96 -11.69 -9.43 -5.74
N PHE A 97 -11.16 -10.32 -4.90
CA PHE A 97 -11.11 -11.77 -5.08
C PHE A 97 -10.51 -12.16 -6.45
N PRO A 98 -9.25 -11.78 -6.72
CA PRO A 98 -8.64 -12.09 -8.00
C PRO A 98 -8.52 -13.60 -8.19
N ALA A 99 -8.62 -14.03 -9.44
CA ALA A 99 -8.46 -15.43 -9.75
C ALA A 99 -7.01 -15.86 -9.56
N MET A 100 -6.80 -17.03 -8.95
CA MET A 100 -5.49 -17.66 -8.85
C MET A 100 -5.20 -18.48 -10.12
N THR A 101 -3.93 -18.76 -10.39
CA THR A 101 -3.51 -19.71 -11.43
C THR A 101 -3.32 -21.10 -10.84
N ASP A 102 -3.61 -22.13 -11.64
CA ASP A 102 -3.31 -23.53 -11.31
C ASP A 102 -1.86 -23.90 -11.67
N ASP A 103 -1.21 -23.11 -12.53
CA ASP A 103 0.18 -23.31 -12.95
C ASP A 103 0.99 -22.01 -12.79
N PRO A 104 1.51 -21.73 -11.57
CA PRO A 104 2.32 -20.56 -11.29
C PRO A 104 3.58 -20.43 -12.14
N LEU A 105 4.19 -21.55 -12.54
CA LEU A 105 5.47 -21.58 -13.25
C LEU A 105 5.35 -21.09 -14.70
N LYS A 106 4.15 -21.04 -15.27
CA LYS A 106 3.87 -20.48 -16.60
C LYS A 106 3.60 -18.98 -16.61
N LEU A 107 3.48 -18.34 -15.44
CA LEU A 107 3.25 -16.90 -15.37
C LEU A 107 4.45 -16.14 -15.92
N PRO A 108 4.25 -14.93 -16.51
CA PRO A 108 5.33 -14.12 -17.06
C PRO A 108 6.12 -13.38 -15.96
N LEU A 109 6.55 -14.10 -14.92
CA LEU A 109 7.30 -13.58 -13.79
C LEU A 109 8.81 -13.73 -14.01
N GLN A 110 9.56 -12.67 -13.73
CA GLN A 110 11.03 -12.68 -13.73
C GLN A 110 11.55 -13.03 -12.34
N ASP A 111 12.72 -13.65 -12.28
CA ASP A 111 13.28 -14.22 -11.05
C ASP A 111 13.53 -13.21 -9.92
N ASN A 112 13.74 -11.94 -10.27
CA ASN A 112 13.96 -10.83 -9.34
C ASN A 112 12.67 -10.08 -8.94
N MET A 113 11.51 -10.41 -9.51
CA MET A 113 10.26 -9.76 -9.15
C MET A 113 9.92 -10.08 -7.69
N GLU A 114 9.56 -9.05 -6.91
CA GLU A 114 9.15 -9.19 -5.52
C GLU A 114 7.67 -9.57 -5.44
N LEU A 115 7.35 -10.54 -4.58
CA LEU A 115 5.99 -10.98 -4.27
C LEU A 115 5.74 -10.83 -2.77
N ALA A 116 4.60 -10.25 -2.40
CA ALA A 116 4.07 -10.42 -1.05
C ALA A 116 3.52 -11.85 -0.92
N VAL A 117 4.06 -12.60 0.03
CA VAL A 117 3.64 -13.98 0.33
C VAL A 117 2.94 -13.96 1.68
N ILE A 118 1.66 -14.31 1.66
CA ILE A 118 0.80 -14.36 2.84
C ILE A 118 0.41 -15.81 3.07
N GLU A 119 0.63 -16.26 4.30
CA GLU A 119 0.23 -17.59 4.76
C GLU A 119 -0.75 -17.43 5.91
N TYR A 120 -1.85 -18.16 5.83
CA TYR A 120 -2.77 -18.31 6.94
C TYR A 120 -3.33 -19.74 6.94
N ASN A 121 -3.25 -20.41 8.09
CA ASN A 121 -3.40 -21.85 8.21
C ASN A 121 -2.50 -22.55 7.16
N ASP A 122 -3.05 -23.48 6.38
CA ASP A 122 -2.33 -24.17 5.30
C ASP A 122 -2.51 -23.52 3.92
N VAL A 123 -3.14 -22.33 3.86
CA VAL A 123 -3.35 -21.59 2.62
C VAL A 123 -2.25 -20.55 2.46
N THR A 124 -1.39 -20.77 1.48
CA THR A 124 -0.40 -19.77 1.05
C THR A 124 -0.80 -19.17 -0.29
N LYS A 125 -0.80 -17.84 -0.35
CA LYS A 125 -0.95 -17.07 -1.59
C LYS A 125 0.19 -16.07 -1.79
N ALA A 126 0.54 -15.81 -3.04
CA ALA A 126 1.58 -14.84 -3.40
C ALA A 126 1.10 -13.85 -4.47
N TYR A 127 1.51 -12.59 -4.31
CA TYR A 127 1.04 -11.46 -5.11
C TYR A 127 2.25 -10.64 -5.61
N PRO A 128 2.53 -10.61 -6.93
CA PRO A 128 3.58 -9.75 -7.48
C PRO A 128 3.35 -8.29 -7.14
N LEU A 129 4.34 -7.64 -6.52
CA LEU A 129 4.21 -6.24 -6.09
C LEU A 129 4.03 -5.29 -7.27
N ASP A 130 4.62 -5.61 -8.43
CA ASP A 130 4.43 -4.89 -9.70
C ASP A 130 3.00 -5.00 -10.24
N TYR A 131 2.23 -6.02 -9.84
CA TYR A 131 0.80 -6.07 -10.11
C TYR A 131 0.01 -5.26 -9.07
N VAL A 132 0.34 -5.43 -7.78
CA VAL A 132 -0.37 -4.78 -6.67
C VAL A 132 -0.24 -3.26 -6.75
N ILE A 133 0.90 -2.71 -7.19
CA ILE A 133 1.15 -1.27 -7.23
C ILE A 133 0.13 -0.50 -8.08
N HIS A 134 -0.39 -1.10 -9.16
CA HIS A 134 -1.41 -0.48 -10.01
C HIS A 134 -2.77 -0.37 -9.35
N HIS A 135 -3.08 -1.34 -8.49
CA HIS A 135 -4.38 -1.46 -7.84
C HIS A 135 -4.38 -0.89 -6.43
N HIS A 136 -3.19 -0.79 -5.82
CA HIS A 136 -2.92 -0.45 -4.43
C HIS A 136 -3.55 -1.37 -3.38
N ILE A 137 -4.65 -2.06 -3.68
CA ILE A 137 -5.35 -2.94 -2.76
C ILE A 137 -5.83 -4.18 -3.53
N ILE A 138 -5.47 -5.36 -3.01
CA ILE A 138 -6.05 -6.64 -3.38
C ILE A 138 -6.83 -7.16 -2.17
N ASN A 139 -8.15 -7.23 -2.28
CA ASN A 139 -8.99 -7.91 -1.31
C ASN A 139 -9.10 -9.38 -1.71
N ASP A 140 -8.81 -10.30 -0.81
CA ASP A 140 -8.87 -11.73 -1.09
C ASP A 140 -9.30 -12.53 0.14
N ARG A 141 -9.49 -13.83 -0.04
CA ARG A 141 -9.82 -14.79 1.01
C ARG A 141 -8.67 -15.78 1.18
N LEU A 142 -8.18 -15.93 2.40
CA LEU A 142 -7.28 -17.02 2.79
C LEU A 142 -8.00 -17.89 3.81
N ASP A 143 -8.43 -19.07 3.37
CA ASP A 143 -9.29 -19.95 4.16
C ASP A 143 -10.58 -19.24 4.62
N ASP A 144 -10.84 -19.13 5.92
CA ASP A 144 -11.98 -18.41 6.49
C ASP A 144 -11.74 -16.88 6.62
N LYS A 145 -10.48 -16.42 6.57
CA LYS A 145 -10.13 -15.00 6.68
C LYS A 145 -10.31 -14.21 5.39
N LEU A 146 -10.79 -12.98 5.54
CA LEU A 146 -10.69 -11.96 4.50
C LEU A 146 -9.45 -11.08 4.74
N VAL A 147 -8.68 -10.85 3.68
CA VAL A 147 -7.42 -10.12 3.73
C VAL A 147 -7.42 -8.98 2.71
N ALA A 148 -7.02 -7.78 3.12
CA ALA A 148 -6.68 -6.69 2.20
C ALA A 148 -5.16 -6.53 2.14
N LEU A 149 -4.51 -7.01 1.09
CA LEU A 149 -3.13 -6.65 0.79
C LEU A 149 -3.09 -5.22 0.27
N THR A 150 -2.49 -4.31 1.03
CA THR A 150 -2.35 -2.90 0.65
C THR A 150 -0.90 -2.57 0.26
N TYR A 151 -0.73 -1.73 -0.76
CA TYR A 151 0.57 -1.22 -1.19
C TYR A 151 0.51 0.29 -1.42
N CYS A 152 1.20 1.06 -0.57
CA CYS A 152 1.39 2.49 -0.79
C CYS A 152 2.64 2.73 -1.66
N ALA A 153 2.43 2.92 -2.98
CA ALA A 153 3.53 3.18 -3.94
C ALA A 153 4.43 4.36 -3.53
N MET A 154 3.87 5.38 -2.87
CA MET A 154 4.63 6.55 -2.43
C MET A 154 5.58 6.24 -1.27
N CYS A 155 5.19 5.35 -0.36
CA CYS A 155 5.93 4.98 0.85
C CYS A 155 6.79 3.73 0.68
N HIS A 156 6.57 2.97 -0.40
CA HIS A 156 7.01 1.59 -0.53
C HIS A 156 6.42 0.63 0.53
N SER A 157 5.40 1.02 1.30
CA SER A 157 4.86 0.21 2.40
C SER A 157 3.84 -0.83 1.91
N ILE A 158 4.08 -2.10 2.25
CA ILE A 158 3.17 -3.22 1.99
C ILE A 158 2.60 -3.70 3.31
N ILE A 159 1.28 -3.70 3.46
CA ILE A 159 0.63 -4.12 4.71
C ILE A 159 -0.63 -4.91 4.37
N PRO A 160 -0.68 -6.22 4.66
CA PRO A 160 -1.90 -6.99 4.64
C PRO A 160 -2.69 -6.80 5.94
N PHE A 161 -3.98 -6.52 5.81
CA PHE A 161 -4.89 -6.37 6.95
C PHE A 161 -5.91 -7.50 7.02
N ASP A 162 -6.24 -7.91 8.24
CA ASP A 162 -7.44 -8.71 8.52
C ASP A 162 -8.67 -7.81 8.42
N ILE A 163 -9.55 -8.16 7.48
CA ILE A 163 -10.75 -7.39 7.17
C ILE A 163 -12.01 -8.26 7.30
N THR A 164 -11.92 -9.39 8.01
CA THR A 164 -13.00 -10.37 8.14
C THR A 164 -14.30 -9.74 8.65
N ASP A 165 -14.20 -8.82 9.61
CA ASP A 165 -15.37 -8.18 10.24
C ASP A 165 -15.90 -6.95 9.49
N ILE A 166 -15.05 -6.29 8.70
CA ILE A 166 -15.35 -4.99 8.07
C ILE A 166 -15.58 -5.11 6.55
N GLY A 167 -15.10 -6.19 5.94
CA GLY A 167 -15.18 -6.47 4.51
C GLY A 167 -14.16 -5.71 3.65
N PRO A 168 -14.25 -5.86 2.31
CA PRO A 168 -13.28 -5.34 1.36
C PRO A 168 -12.96 -3.84 1.52
N LEU A 169 -11.69 -3.49 1.35
CA LEU A 169 -11.20 -2.12 1.37
C LEU A 169 -11.10 -1.52 -0.04
N PHE A 170 -11.04 -0.20 -0.11
CA PHE A 170 -10.74 0.57 -1.32
C PHE A 170 -9.87 1.78 -0.98
N VAL A 171 -9.23 2.39 -1.99
CA VAL A 171 -8.45 3.61 -1.80
C VAL A 171 -9.41 4.78 -1.55
N GLY A 172 -9.46 5.24 -0.31
CA GLY A 172 -10.35 6.32 0.12
C GLY A 172 -9.78 7.70 -0.22
N SER A 173 -8.51 7.93 0.11
CA SER A 173 -7.84 9.22 -0.03
C SER A 173 -6.32 9.05 0.13
N PHE A 174 -5.59 10.18 0.22
CA PHE A 174 -4.19 10.22 0.64
C PHE A 174 -4.01 11.37 1.62
N LYS A 175 -3.13 11.17 2.61
CA LYS A 175 -2.72 12.22 3.56
C LYS A 175 -1.27 11.98 3.95
N ASN A 176 -0.52 13.08 4.07
CA ASN A 176 0.87 13.03 4.52
C ASN A 176 1.74 12.10 3.64
N ALA A 177 1.50 12.12 2.33
CA ALA A 177 2.13 11.22 1.35
C ALA A 177 1.91 9.70 1.57
N ASN A 178 1.01 9.31 2.47
CA ASN A 178 0.61 7.93 2.70
C ASN A 178 -0.86 7.69 2.31
N MET A 179 -1.16 6.45 1.95
CA MET A 179 -2.48 6.01 1.52
C MET A 179 -3.47 5.98 2.68
N ILE A 180 -4.69 6.46 2.44
CA ILE A 180 -5.84 6.21 3.30
C ILE A 180 -6.69 5.14 2.63
N VAL A 181 -6.86 4.01 3.32
CA VAL A 181 -7.77 2.93 2.92
C VAL A 181 -9.11 3.11 3.60
N ALA A 182 -10.18 2.60 3.00
CA ALA A 182 -11.52 2.70 3.56
C ALA A 182 -12.31 1.42 3.35
N ASP A 183 -13.13 1.03 4.32
CA ASP A 183 -14.00 -0.14 4.19
C ASP A 183 -15.26 0.19 3.38
N LYS A 184 -15.75 -0.75 2.58
CA LYS A 184 -16.93 -0.49 1.72
C LYS A 184 -18.25 -0.37 2.49
N LYS A 185 -18.35 -0.93 3.70
CA LYS A 185 -19.60 -1.07 4.48
C LYS A 185 -19.95 0.21 5.25
N THR A 186 -19.03 0.69 6.05
CA THR A 186 -19.16 1.86 6.93
C THR A 186 -18.44 3.09 6.39
N ARG A 187 -17.58 2.91 5.37
CA ARG A 187 -16.78 3.98 4.77
C ARG A 187 -15.86 4.65 5.77
N THR A 188 -15.43 3.96 6.82
CA THR A 188 -14.44 4.46 7.76
C THR A 188 -13.09 4.54 7.07
N PHE A 189 -12.39 5.66 7.24
CA PHE A 189 -11.06 5.89 6.69
C PHE A 189 -10.01 5.47 7.70
N PHE A 190 -9.00 4.74 7.24
CA PHE A 190 -7.85 4.27 8.02
C PHE A 190 -6.57 4.72 7.35
N GLN A 191 -5.63 5.26 8.12
CA GLN A 191 -4.31 5.59 7.62
C GLN A 191 -3.50 4.29 7.52
N GLN A 192 -3.00 3.97 6.32
CA GLN A 192 -2.36 2.68 6.07
C GLN A 192 -1.12 2.46 6.95
N ALA A 193 -0.25 3.46 7.05
CA ALA A 193 1.00 3.32 7.80
C ALA A 193 0.80 3.17 9.32
N SER A 194 -0.17 3.85 9.92
CA SER A 194 -0.45 3.71 11.37
C SER A 194 -1.46 2.61 11.70
N CYS A 195 -2.16 2.05 10.70
CA CYS A 195 -3.28 1.11 10.84
C CYS A 195 -4.53 1.70 11.53
N GLU A 196 -4.46 2.92 12.06
CA GLU A 196 -5.53 3.56 12.82
C GLU A 196 -6.61 4.19 11.92
N SER A 197 -7.85 4.10 12.38
CA SER A 197 -8.97 4.87 11.83
C SER A 197 -8.75 6.37 12.06
N VAL A 198 -9.03 7.17 11.04
CA VAL A 198 -8.92 8.63 11.07
C VAL A 198 -10.29 9.27 11.24
N ILE A 199 -11.33 8.71 10.59
CA ILE A 199 -12.69 9.24 10.62
C ILE A 199 -13.69 8.18 10.12
N GLY A 200 -14.87 8.13 10.72
CA GLY A 200 -15.99 7.29 10.29
C GLY A 200 -16.64 6.55 11.44
N LYS A 201 -17.59 5.67 11.13
CA LYS A 201 -18.44 5.00 12.13
C LYS A 201 -17.65 4.07 13.07
N LEU A 202 -16.56 3.48 12.58
CA LEU A 202 -15.73 2.59 13.39
C LEU A 202 -14.68 3.35 14.21
N HIS A 203 -14.52 4.66 14.03
CA HIS A 203 -13.49 5.40 14.76
C HIS A 203 -13.85 5.56 16.26
N PRO A 204 -12.94 5.25 17.21
CA PRO A 204 -11.58 4.73 17.02
C PRO A 204 -11.52 3.21 16.82
N TYR A 205 -10.73 2.77 15.84
CA TYR A 205 -10.42 1.37 15.54
C TYR A 205 -9.04 1.26 14.89
N THR A 206 -8.33 0.16 15.14
CA THR A 206 -7.02 -0.13 14.54
C THR A 206 -7.09 -1.42 13.75
N LEU A 207 -6.72 -1.39 12.47
CA LEU A 207 -6.66 -2.56 11.62
C LEU A 207 -5.61 -3.54 12.15
N THR A 208 -5.94 -4.83 12.15
CA THR A 208 -5.01 -5.88 12.55
C THR A 208 -4.18 -6.30 11.34
N MET A 209 -2.86 -6.19 11.43
CA MET A 209 -1.95 -6.67 10.39
C MET A 209 -1.91 -8.20 10.35
N ILE A 210 -1.75 -8.76 9.15
CA ILE A 210 -1.49 -10.18 8.95
C ILE A 210 -0.01 -10.37 8.61
N PRO A 211 0.69 -11.31 9.28
CA PRO A 211 2.07 -11.63 8.95
C PRO A 211 2.25 -12.01 7.49
N PHE A 212 3.34 -11.53 6.90
CA PHE A 212 3.70 -11.81 5.52
C PHE A 212 5.21 -11.67 5.34
N GLN A 213 5.72 -12.13 4.21
CA GLN A 213 7.09 -11.88 3.78
C GLN A 213 7.08 -11.33 2.36
N VAL A 214 8.05 -10.51 2.02
CA VAL A 214 8.36 -10.18 0.63
C VAL A 214 9.48 -11.11 0.19
N LEU A 215 9.25 -11.87 -0.88
CA LEU A 215 10.22 -12.80 -1.45
C LEU A 215 10.32 -12.57 -2.95
N THR A 216 11.49 -12.81 -3.53
CA THR A 216 11.62 -12.80 -5.00
C THR A 216 10.95 -14.04 -5.60
N TRP A 217 10.51 -13.95 -6.86
CA TRP A 217 9.92 -15.08 -7.56
C TRP A 217 10.83 -16.30 -7.60
N SER A 218 12.14 -16.08 -7.72
CA SER A 218 13.14 -17.15 -7.68
C SER A 218 13.18 -17.91 -6.36
N GLU A 219 12.79 -17.30 -5.24
CA GLU A 219 12.60 -17.99 -3.96
C GLU A 219 11.22 -18.61 -3.82
N VAL A 220 10.17 -17.90 -4.25
CA VAL A 220 8.79 -18.41 -4.19
C VAL A 220 8.61 -19.73 -4.94
N LYS A 221 9.22 -19.86 -6.13
CA LYS A 221 9.12 -21.08 -6.96
C LYS A 221 9.91 -22.28 -6.39
N LYS A 222 10.78 -22.08 -5.41
CA LYS A 222 11.56 -23.14 -4.73
C LYS A 222 10.89 -23.66 -3.45
N LEU A 223 9.82 -23.00 -2.98
CA LEU A 223 9.11 -23.46 -1.79
C LEU A 223 8.55 -24.87 -2.00
N ASN A 224 8.67 -25.74 -0.98
CA ASN A 224 8.23 -27.15 -1.02
C ASN A 224 6.81 -27.31 -1.59
N LEU A 225 5.90 -26.40 -1.21
CA LEU A 225 4.62 -26.22 -1.86
C LEU A 225 4.59 -24.83 -2.50
N CYS A 226 4.58 -24.79 -3.83
CA CYS A 226 4.49 -23.53 -4.56
C CYS A 226 3.17 -22.82 -4.18
N PRO A 227 3.22 -21.55 -3.73
CA PRO A 227 2.03 -20.77 -3.40
C PRO A 227 1.03 -20.70 -4.55
N LYS A 228 -0.25 -20.52 -4.21
CA LYS A 228 -1.22 -20.04 -5.20
C LYS A 228 -0.83 -18.62 -5.59
N VAL A 229 -0.54 -18.38 -6.86
CA VAL A 229 -0.17 -17.05 -7.36
C VAL A 229 -1.36 -16.43 -8.07
N VAL A 230 -1.56 -15.12 -7.87
CA VAL A 230 -2.57 -14.38 -8.61
C VAL A 230 -2.33 -14.48 -10.11
N ARG A 231 -3.41 -14.69 -10.87
CA ARG A 231 -3.34 -14.80 -12.34
C ARG A 231 -3.04 -13.44 -12.93
N VAL A 232 -1.93 -13.37 -13.66
CA VAL A 232 -1.40 -12.13 -14.27
C VAL A 232 -0.92 -12.41 -15.68
N THR A 233 -0.91 -11.36 -16.50
CA THR A 233 -0.47 -11.35 -17.89
C THR A 233 0.66 -10.34 -18.08
N LYS A 234 1.34 -10.37 -19.24
CA LYS A 234 2.37 -9.38 -19.57
C LYS A 234 1.84 -7.93 -19.56
N GLN A 235 0.53 -7.73 -19.75
CA GLN A 235 -0.05 -6.38 -19.75
C GLN A 235 -0.17 -5.79 -18.34
N ASP A 236 -0.18 -6.64 -17.32
CA ASP A 236 -0.29 -6.25 -15.91
C ASP A 236 1.03 -5.75 -15.33
N PHE A 237 2.15 -5.96 -16.04
CA PHE A 237 3.50 -5.52 -15.66
C PHE A 237 4.00 -4.32 -16.47
N LYS A 238 3.08 -3.46 -16.93
CA LYS A 238 3.46 -2.17 -17.51
C LYS A 238 4.04 -1.28 -16.41
N ALA A 239 4.90 -0.34 -16.76
CA ALA A 239 5.40 0.63 -15.78
C ALA A 239 4.23 1.38 -15.11
N PHE A 240 4.25 1.49 -13.78
CA PHE A 240 3.26 2.25 -13.03
C PHE A 240 3.26 3.72 -13.45
N GLU A 241 2.07 4.26 -13.69
CA GLU A 241 1.83 5.63 -14.13
C GLU A 241 0.70 6.24 -13.31
N LEU A 242 0.86 7.51 -12.94
CA LEU A 242 -0.24 8.33 -12.41
C LEU A 242 -1.16 8.75 -13.57
N PRO A 243 -2.40 9.24 -13.31
CA PRO A 243 -3.32 9.70 -14.36
C PRO A 243 -2.72 10.72 -15.34
N VAL A 244 -1.72 11.49 -14.89
CA VAL A 244 -0.96 12.41 -15.73
C VAL A 244 0.32 11.71 -16.19
N LYS A 245 0.41 11.43 -17.49
CA LYS A 245 1.53 10.71 -18.11
C LYS A 245 2.89 11.32 -17.74
N GLY A 246 3.82 10.49 -17.29
CA GLY A 246 5.19 10.89 -16.93
C GLY A 246 5.31 11.66 -15.61
N LEU A 247 4.20 11.98 -14.93
CA LEU A 247 4.24 12.64 -13.63
C LEU A 247 4.88 11.73 -12.57
N TRP A 248 4.62 10.42 -12.63
CA TRP A 248 5.22 9.45 -11.72
C TRP A 248 6.75 9.50 -11.78
N ASN A 249 7.32 9.41 -12.98
CA ASN A 249 8.77 9.44 -13.18
C ASN A 249 9.38 10.75 -12.65
N LYS A 250 8.70 11.90 -12.84
CA LYS A 250 9.14 13.18 -12.28
C LYS A 250 9.08 13.21 -10.75
N VAL A 251 8.06 12.60 -10.16
CA VAL A 251 7.89 12.52 -8.70
C VAL A 251 8.98 11.64 -8.08
N ILE A 252 9.28 10.50 -8.71
CA ILE A 252 10.35 9.60 -8.27
C ILE A 252 11.72 10.27 -8.44
N ALA A 253 12.05 10.76 -9.63
CA ALA A 253 13.37 11.29 -9.96
C ALA A 253 13.75 12.52 -9.11
N ASN A 254 12.79 13.37 -8.76
CA ASN A 254 13.04 14.59 -7.98
C ASN A 254 12.87 14.40 -6.46
N GLY A 255 12.65 13.17 -5.98
CA GLY A 255 12.41 12.92 -4.55
C GLY A 255 11.19 13.67 -3.98
N LEU A 256 10.20 13.95 -4.84
CA LEU A 256 9.00 14.67 -4.42
C LEU A 256 8.12 13.76 -3.56
N THR A 257 7.56 14.35 -2.51
CA THR A 257 6.61 13.71 -1.58
C THR A 257 5.33 14.54 -1.54
N PRO A 258 4.47 14.47 -2.57
CA PRO A 258 3.24 15.26 -2.62
C PRO A 258 2.37 15.02 -1.39
N GLY A 259 1.77 16.08 -0.84
CA GLY A 259 1.01 16.01 0.41
C GLY A 259 1.84 16.09 1.69
N LEU A 260 3.17 16.21 1.60
CA LEU A 260 4.07 16.38 2.75
C LEU A 260 5.03 17.56 2.52
N ALA A 261 4.95 18.59 3.36
CA ALA A 261 5.80 19.78 3.27
C ALA A 261 7.26 19.46 3.60
N SER A 262 8.20 20.06 2.88
CA SER A 262 9.65 19.85 3.06
C SER A 262 10.13 20.14 4.49
N LYS A 263 9.58 21.17 5.14
CA LYS A 263 9.87 21.54 6.54
C LYS A 263 9.49 20.48 7.57
N ASN A 264 8.58 19.56 7.22
CA ASN A 264 8.10 18.50 8.10
C ASN A 264 8.80 17.16 7.83
N ARG A 265 9.82 17.14 6.96
CA ARG A 265 10.57 15.94 6.62
C ARG A 265 11.90 15.91 7.37
N ASP A 266 12.22 14.72 7.87
CA ASP A 266 13.57 14.38 8.26
C ASP A 266 14.47 14.34 7.01
N ASN A 267 15.66 14.95 7.08
CA ASN A 267 16.61 15.05 5.98
C ASN A 267 17.94 14.33 6.28
N THR A 268 17.98 13.44 7.28
CA THR A 268 19.15 12.62 7.58
C THR A 268 19.52 11.71 6.40
N PHE A 269 18.51 11.22 5.67
CA PHE A 269 18.70 10.46 4.43
C PHE A 269 17.85 11.03 3.30
N SER A 270 18.15 10.59 2.08
CA SER A 270 17.24 10.82 0.94
C SER A 270 15.84 10.30 1.29
N PRO A 271 14.76 11.01 0.93
CA PRO A 271 13.41 10.60 1.27
C PRO A 271 13.11 9.14 0.93
N ARG A 272 13.61 8.67 -0.23
CA ARG A 272 13.37 7.34 -0.79
C ARG A 272 14.46 6.31 -0.46
N THR A 273 15.31 6.56 0.53
CA THR A 273 16.20 5.54 1.07
C THR A 273 15.37 4.39 1.65
N ARG A 274 15.66 3.15 1.25
CA ARG A 274 14.97 1.94 1.71
C ARG A 274 15.44 1.59 3.11
N MET A 275 14.49 1.39 4.00
CA MET A 275 14.71 1.03 5.39
C MET A 275 13.95 -0.24 5.70
N VAL A 276 14.50 -1.09 6.55
CA VAL A 276 13.75 -2.21 7.14
C VAL A 276 13.58 -1.94 8.62
N GLY A 277 12.33 -1.82 9.04
CA GLY A 277 11.98 -1.56 10.42
C GLY A 277 11.17 -2.68 11.04
N ILE A 278 11.42 -2.97 12.31
CA ILE A 278 10.69 -3.98 13.08
C ILE A 278 9.40 -3.33 13.58
N THR A 279 8.27 -3.76 13.03
CA THR A 279 6.93 -3.26 13.38
C THR A 279 6.21 -4.14 14.40
N ASP A 280 6.80 -5.30 14.70
CA ASP A 280 6.34 -6.18 15.76
C ASP A 280 6.39 -5.50 17.15
N LYS A 281 5.44 -5.85 18.02
CA LYS A 281 5.30 -5.27 19.36
C LYS A 281 6.51 -5.54 20.26
N ILE A 282 7.36 -6.51 19.92
CA ILE A 282 8.63 -6.75 20.62
C ILE A 282 9.55 -5.53 20.59
N ALA A 283 9.44 -4.67 19.56
CA ALA A 283 10.23 -3.45 19.44
C ALA A 283 9.39 -2.23 19.88
N ASN A 284 9.65 -1.73 21.09
CA ASN A 284 9.02 -0.51 21.59
C ASN A 284 10.02 0.34 22.40
N PRO A 285 10.52 1.47 21.86
CA PRO A 285 10.21 2.04 20.54
C PRO A 285 10.66 1.14 19.38
N GLN A 286 10.08 1.34 18.19
CA GLN A 286 10.46 0.57 17.00
C GLN A 286 11.93 0.76 16.63
N VAL A 287 12.56 -0.28 16.08
CA VAL A 287 13.95 -0.25 15.62
C VAL A 287 13.99 -0.34 14.09
N VAL A 288 14.89 0.42 13.46
CA VAL A 288 15.02 0.50 12.00
C VAL A 288 16.48 0.45 11.55
N TYR A 289 16.70 -0.18 10.40
CA TYR A 289 17.99 -0.38 9.75
C TYR A 289 17.94 0.11 8.31
N LEU A 290 19.09 0.49 7.74
CA LEU A 290 19.20 0.69 6.30
C LEU A 290 19.12 -0.66 5.59
N LYS A 291 18.30 -0.76 4.54
CA LYS A 291 18.17 -2.03 3.79
C LYS A 291 19.50 -2.46 3.19
N ASP A 292 20.25 -1.52 2.63
CA ASP A 292 21.55 -1.81 1.98
C ASP A 292 22.56 -2.38 2.98
N GLU A 293 22.62 -1.83 4.20
CA GLU A 293 23.49 -2.36 5.25
C GLU A 293 23.11 -3.79 5.68
N LEU A 294 21.80 -4.09 5.75
CA LEU A 294 21.33 -5.45 6.05
C LEU A 294 21.71 -6.43 4.93
N LEU A 295 21.60 -6.01 3.67
CA LEU A 295 21.99 -6.81 2.51
C LEU A 295 23.50 -7.08 2.49
N GLU A 296 24.32 -6.09 2.83
CA GLU A 296 25.78 -6.22 2.92
C GLU A 296 26.23 -7.15 4.06
N GLN A 297 25.59 -7.05 5.23
CA GLN A 297 25.94 -7.90 6.38
C GLN A 297 25.49 -9.35 6.21
N GLY A 298 24.36 -9.57 5.50
CA GLY A 298 23.77 -10.89 5.29
C GLY A 298 22.95 -11.38 6.47
N VAL A 299 23.51 -11.38 7.69
CA VAL A 299 22.83 -11.78 8.93
C VAL A 299 23.09 -10.75 10.01
N VAL A 300 22.04 -10.30 10.68
CA VAL A 300 22.12 -9.34 11.79
C VAL A 300 21.34 -9.84 12.97
N ASN A 301 22.04 -10.09 14.07
CA ASN A 301 21.46 -10.46 15.36
C ASN A 301 21.25 -9.21 16.21
N ASN A 302 20.02 -8.95 16.61
CA ASN A 302 19.68 -7.97 17.63
C ASN A 302 19.35 -8.72 18.93
N GLU A 303 20.35 -8.86 19.80
CA GLU A 303 20.22 -9.58 21.06
C GLU A 303 19.25 -8.90 22.04
N GLU A 304 19.18 -7.57 22.03
CA GLU A 304 18.29 -6.80 22.90
C GLU A 304 16.80 -7.10 22.62
N LEU A 305 16.44 -7.27 21.35
CA LEU A 305 15.09 -7.61 20.93
C LEU A 305 14.84 -9.12 20.82
N GLY A 306 15.88 -9.94 20.85
CA GLY A 306 15.78 -11.37 20.53
C GLY A 306 15.33 -11.61 19.09
N VAL A 307 15.87 -10.84 18.14
CA VAL A 307 15.51 -10.88 16.71
C VAL A 307 16.73 -11.14 15.85
N VAL A 308 16.57 -11.94 14.80
CA VAL A 308 17.55 -12.10 13.73
C VAL A 308 16.94 -11.65 12.41
N LEU A 309 17.68 -10.80 11.69
CA LEU A 309 17.37 -10.37 10.33
C LEU A 309 18.31 -11.09 9.36
N VAL A 310 17.75 -11.74 8.34
CA VAL A 310 18.51 -12.51 7.35
C VAL A 310 18.20 -11.98 5.95
N ALA A 311 19.24 -11.60 5.21
CA ALA A 311 19.15 -11.24 3.81
C ALA A 311 19.17 -12.50 2.94
N VAL A 312 18.15 -12.65 2.11
CA VAL A 312 18.04 -13.74 1.13
C VAL A 312 17.62 -13.15 -0.21
N ASN A 313 18.53 -13.19 -1.18
CA ASN A 313 18.28 -12.82 -2.57
C ASN A 313 17.58 -11.44 -2.73
N GLY A 314 18.09 -10.42 -2.04
CA GLY A 314 17.56 -9.05 -2.06
C GLY A 314 16.38 -8.78 -1.12
N SER A 315 15.80 -9.82 -0.52
CA SER A 315 14.76 -9.73 0.50
C SER A 315 15.36 -9.79 1.91
N ILE A 316 14.74 -9.12 2.88
CA ILE A 316 15.09 -9.25 4.30
C ILE A 316 13.99 -10.04 5.00
N LEU A 317 14.38 -11.01 5.81
CA LEU A 317 13.49 -11.86 6.60
C LEU A 317 13.76 -11.61 8.08
N GLY A 318 12.72 -11.54 8.91
CA GLY A 318 12.85 -11.37 10.34
C GLY A 318 12.30 -12.58 11.10
N PHE A 319 13.07 -13.10 12.04
CA PHE A 319 12.66 -14.19 12.93
C PHE A 319 13.07 -13.89 14.37
N LYS A 320 12.39 -14.52 15.33
CA LYS A 320 12.90 -14.56 16.72
C LYS A 320 14.18 -15.37 16.77
N SER A 321 15.13 -14.96 17.61
CA SER A 321 16.38 -15.69 17.88
C SER A 321 16.20 -16.86 18.86
N SER A 322 14.96 -17.26 19.12
CA SER A 322 14.62 -18.46 19.91
C SER A 322 13.40 -19.19 19.37
N VAL A 323 13.42 -20.51 19.51
CA VAL A 323 12.34 -21.44 19.14
C VAL A 323 12.12 -22.35 20.33
N GLU A 324 10.87 -22.46 20.80
CA GLU A 324 10.50 -23.31 21.96
C GLU A 324 11.33 -23.09 23.24
N GLY A 325 11.87 -21.89 23.42
CA GLY A 325 12.71 -21.52 24.57
C GLY A 325 14.21 -21.76 24.36
N GLU A 326 14.62 -22.37 23.25
CA GLU A 326 16.02 -22.59 22.90
C GLU A 326 16.53 -21.48 21.97
N SER A 327 17.75 -20.99 22.22
CA SER A 327 18.39 -19.98 21.36
C SER A 327 18.84 -20.61 20.04
N VAL A 328 18.49 -19.99 18.92
CA VAL A 328 18.93 -20.42 17.58
C VAL A 328 19.91 -19.41 16.97
N SER A 329 20.91 -19.90 16.23
CA SER A 329 21.89 -19.10 15.50
C SER A 329 21.69 -19.29 14.00
N ILE A 330 20.84 -18.46 13.42
CA ILE A 330 20.34 -18.63 12.04
C ILE A 330 21.34 -18.06 11.03
N GLU A 331 21.77 -18.88 10.09
CA GLU A 331 22.58 -18.48 8.93
C GLU A 331 21.96 -18.97 7.60
N PRO A 332 22.21 -18.28 6.47
CA PRO A 332 21.84 -18.77 5.15
C PRO A 332 22.54 -20.10 4.82
N GLY A 333 21.75 -21.11 4.49
CA GLY A 333 22.20 -22.41 4.01
C GLY A 333 22.22 -22.54 2.50
N ALA A 334 22.56 -23.74 2.00
CA ALA A 334 22.51 -24.05 0.58
C ALA A 334 21.08 -23.94 0.01
N ASN A 335 20.95 -23.60 -1.27
CA ASN A 335 19.67 -23.51 -1.99
C ASN A 335 18.63 -22.60 -1.31
N SER A 336 19.08 -21.48 -0.73
CA SER A 336 18.21 -20.52 -0.03
C SER A 336 17.46 -21.14 1.15
N THR A 337 18.11 -22.02 1.89
CA THR A 337 17.58 -22.50 3.18
C THR A 337 18.10 -21.63 4.32
N LEU A 338 17.54 -21.79 5.51
CA LEU A 338 18.04 -21.21 6.75
C LEU A 338 18.53 -22.36 7.62
N CYS A 339 19.71 -22.24 8.21
CA CYS A 339 20.32 -23.27 9.04
C CYS A 339 20.63 -22.71 10.43
N ASP A 340 20.35 -23.47 11.48
CA ASP A 340 20.90 -23.20 12.81
C ASP A 340 22.28 -23.84 12.91
N THR A 341 23.30 -23.03 13.22
CA THR A 341 24.69 -23.51 13.33
C THR A 341 24.94 -24.37 14.56
N LYS A 342 24.03 -24.35 15.55
CA LYS A 342 24.16 -25.15 16.79
C LYS A 342 23.56 -26.55 16.62
N SER A 343 22.28 -26.64 16.26
CA SER A 343 21.55 -27.91 16.13
C SER A 343 21.64 -28.55 14.75
N GLY A 344 22.15 -27.83 13.75
CA GLY A 344 22.11 -28.27 12.35
C GLY A 344 20.70 -28.31 11.74
N THR A 345 19.71 -27.71 12.42
CA THR A 345 18.34 -27.66 11.94
C THR A 345 18.20 -26.77 10.72
N ILE A 346 17.44 -27.23 9.73
CA ILE A 346 17.23 -26.55 8.46
C ILE A 346 15.76 -26.18 8.31
N TRP A 347 15.52 -24.93 7.96
CA TRP A 347 14.23 -24.37 7.57
C TRP A 347 14.28 -23.87 6.12
N ASN A 348 13.12 -23.71 5.49
CA ASN A 348 13.04 -22.93 4.25
C ASN A 348 13.10 -21.41 4.55
N VAL A 349 13.12 -20.56 3.52
CA VAL A 349 13.10 -19.08 3.67
C VAL A 349 11.89 -18.53 4.44
N ARG A 350 10.83 -19.32 4.64
CA ARG A 350 9.68 -18.93 5.45
C ARG A 350 9.80 -19.33 6.91
N GLY A 351 10.89 -19.98 7.29
CA GLY A 351 11.07 -20.54 8.61
C GLY A 351 10.27 -21.81 8.85
N LYS A 352 9.80 -22.51 7.79
CA LYS A 352 9.16 -23.82 7.96
C LYS A 352 10.20 -24.92 8.05
N PHE A 353 10.03 -25.79 9.03
CA PHE A 353 10.93 -26.90 9.32
C PHE A 353 11.08 -27.83 8.10
N ILE A 354 12.30 -28.28 7.85
CA ILE A 354 12.63 -29.27 6.81
C ILE A 354 13.21 -30.53 7.47
N LYS A 355 14.27 -30.37 8.26
CA LYS A 355 14.97 -31.47 8.96
C LYS A 355 15.90 -30.92 10.04
N GLY A 356 16.19 -31.68 11.08
CA GLY A 356 17.12 -31.29 12.14
C GLY A 356 16.71 -31.81 13.51
N GLU A 357 17.41 -31.34 14.54
CA GLU A 357 17.09 -31.69 15.94
C GLU A 357 15.90 -30.88 16.47
N ILE A 358 15.73 -29.62 16.05
CA ILE A 358 14.61 -28.76 16.46
C ILE A 358 13.46 -28.97 15.47
N GLU A 359 12.50 -29.83 15.81
CA GLU A 359 11.34 -30.19 14.96
C GLU A 359 10.22 -29.13 14.95
N SER A 360 10.59 -27.84 14.96
CA SER A 360 9.68 -26.71 15.10
C SER A 360 9.95 -25.61 14.08
N ASN A 361 8.92 -24.85 13.72
CA ASN A 361 9.06 -23.71 12.79
C ASN A 361 9.69 -22.49 13.48
N LEU A 362 10.42 -21.67 12.74
CA LEU A 362 10.83 -20.35 13.21
C LEU A 362 9.59 -19.47 13.41
N VAL A 363 9.67 -18.57 14.40
CA VAL A 363 8.64 -17.58 14.65
C VAL A 363 8.98 -16.31 13.87
N PRO A 364 8.20 -15.95 12.82
CA PRO A 364 8.46 -14.75 12.04
C PRO A 364 8.20 -13.50 12.88
N VAL A 365 8.95 -12.44 12.59
CA VAL A 365 8.82 -11.12 13.20
C VAL A 365 8.27 -10.16 12.15
N ALA A 366 7.25 -9.39 12.51
CA ALA A 366 6.70 -8.38 11.61
C ALA A 366 7.75 -7.28 11.34
N ILE A 367 8.09 -7.12 10.06
CA ILE A 367 8.98 -6.07 9.56
C ILE A 367 8.27 -5.32 8.43
N SER A 368 8.67 -4.08 8.21
CA SER A 368 8.25 -3.28 7.06
C SER A 368 9.46 -2.80 6.28
N ASP A 369 9.37 -2.86 4.96
CA ASP A 369 10.35 -2.35 4.02
C ASP A 369 9.80 -1.07 3.40
N GLU A 370 10.25 0.09 3.87
CA GLU A 370 9.66 1.39 3.53
C GLU A 370 10.71 2.46 3.23
N TYR A 371 10.25 3.55 2.63
CA TYR A 371 11.06 4.74 2.45
C TYR A 371 11.21 5.55 3.74
N TRP A 372 12.42 6.09 3.96
CA TRP A 372 12.79 6.88 5.14
C TRP A 372 11.80 7.97 5.51
N PHE A 373 11.33 8.76 4.53
CA PHE A 373 10.40 9.86 4.82
C PHE A 373 9.08 9.36 5.43
N SER A 374 8.61 8.19 5.00
CA SER A 374 7.39 7.56 5.51
C SER A 374 7.65 7.02 6.91
N TRP A 375 8.72 6.21 7.04
CA TRP A 375 9.09 5.59 8.30
C TRP A 375 9.23 6.62 9.42
N LYS A 376 9.99 7.71 9.21
CA LYS A 376 10.16 8.74 10.24
C LYS A 376 8.89 9.49 10.58
N LEU A 377 7.98 9.65 9.63
CA LEU A 377 6.72 10.37 9.88
C LEU A 377 5.76 9.55 10.74
N PHE A 378 5.68 8.24 10.53
CA PHE A 378 4.76 7.35 11.25
C PHE A 378 5.38 6.65 12.45
N HIS A 379 6.72 6.62 12.54
CA HIS A 379 7.49 6.10 13.68
C HIS A 379 8.53 7.12 14.17
N PRO A 380 8.13 8.32 14.61
CA PRO A 380 9.06 9.41 14.94
C PRO A 380 10.01 9.07 16.09
N GLY A 381 9.56 8.24 17.04
CA GLY A 381 10.35 7.74 18.17
C GLY A 381 11.25 6.54 17.86
N SER A 382 11.27 6.06 16.61
CA SER A 382 12.06 4.89 16.24
C SER A 382 13.56 5.13 16.36
N GLN A 383 14.27 4.09 16.80
CA GLN A 383 15.71 4.07 16.94
C GLN A 383 16.36 3.53 15.66
N LEU A 384 17.27 4.33 15.09
CA LEU A 384 18.07 3.92 13.94
C LEU A 384 19.30 3.16 14.43
N VAL A 385 19.47 1.93 13.97
CA VAL A 385 20.68 1.16 14.18
C VAL A 385 21.49 1.18 12.88
N ARG A 386 22.76 1.57 12.99
CA ARG A 386 23.72 1.58 11.88
C ARG A 386 24.65 0.39 12.02
N LEU A 387 24.77 -0.39 10.96
CA LEU A 387 25.68 -1.52 10.89
C LEU A 387 26.99 -1.02 10.29
N GLN A 388 28.10 -1.16 11.02
CA GLN A 388 29.40 -0.76 10.47
C GLN A 388 29.75 -1.63 9.26
N GLU A 389 30.36 -1.05 8.22
CA GLU A 389 30.84 -1.82 7.07
C GLU A 389 31.68 -3.01 7.56
N LYS A 390 31.36 -4.20 7.05
CA LYS A 390 32.17 -5.38 7.28
C LYS A 390 33.51 -5.11 6.61
N LYS A 391 34.55 -4.77 7.40
CA LYS A 391 35.92 -4.64 6.86
C LYS A 391 36.26 -5.98 6.20
N SER A 392 36.39 -5.95 4.89
CA SER A 392 36.71 -7.10 4.03
C SER A 392 38.00 -7.77 4.45
#